data_AF-A0A7Y3GVD3-F1
#
_entry.id   AF-A0A7Y3GVD3-F1
#
_cell.length_a   1.000
_cell.length_b   1.000
_cell.length_c   1.000
_cell.angle_alpha   90.00
_cell.angle_beta   90.00
_cell.angle_gamma   90.00
#
_symmetry.space_group_name_H-M   'P 1'
#
loop_
_entity.id
_entity.type
_entity.pdbx_description
1 polymer ?
#
loop_
_entity_poly.entity_id
_entity_poly.type
_entity_poly.pdbx_seq_one_letter_code
_entity_poly.pdbx_strand_id
1 'polypeptide(L)'
;MQTLSPADDHRHGFVTRVGRVLRLDPAVFSEIEADRFALPQAAAIVVVAGFSRGLLGLGFPGPGLAGSVAGGLVLWVVTTALLTVVGVRWVHGTTDFSEMLRTLGFAAVPLWFLAPISWIPSTATQQVLTFIVQVWALTAGVVAVRQALNVDTPRALLVWLLAVSLTIGLLLLLSTHR
;
A
#
# COMPACT_ATOMS: atom_id res chain seq x y z
N MET A 1 15.21 -7.58 -36.33
CA MET A 1 14.06 -7.90 -35.46
C MET A 1 14.60 -8.81 -34.36
N GLN A 2 15.06 -8.25 -33.25
CA GLN A 2 15.62 -9.03 -32.13
C GLN A 2 14.45 -9.76 -31.44
N THR A 3 14.42 -11.08 -31.57
CA THR A 3 13.54 -11.95 -30.78
C THR A 3 14.02 -11.92 -29.34
N LEU A 4 13.34 -11.15 -28.50
CA LEU A 4 13.56 -11.18 -27.05
C LEU A 4 13.30 -12.60 -26.56
N SER A 5 14.28 -13.18 -25.88
CA SER A 5 14.15 -14.44 -25.18
C SER A 5 13.06 -14.29 -24.11
N PRO A 6 12.12 -15.25 -23.95
CA PRO A 6 11.08 -15.18 -22.92
C PRO A 6 11.63 -15.14 -21.48
N ALA A 7 12.94 -15.30 -21.29
CA ALA A 7 13.62 -15.19 -19.99
C ALA A 7 14.00 -13.75 -19.57
N ASP A 8 14.00 -12.77 -20.50
CA ASP A 8 14.35 -11.37 -20.20
C ASP A 8 13.12 -10.49 -19.85
N ASP A 9 11.91 -11.03 -19.94
CA ASP A 9 10.63 -10.32 -19.78
C ASP A 9 10.10 -10.27 -18.34
N HIS A 10 10.99 -10.29 -17.34
CA HIS A 10 10.59 -10.38 -15.91
C HIS A 10 11.10 -9.22 -15.04
N ARG A 11 11.75 -8.21 -15.64
CA ARG A 11 12.23 -7.02 -14.92
C ARG A 11 11.67 -5.75 -15.55
N HIS A 12 10.36 -5.56 -15.39
CA HIS A 12 9.76 -4.29 -15.75
C HIS A 12 10.30 -3.17 -14.85
N GLY A 13 10.67 -2.05 -15.46
CA GLY A 13 11.17 -0.88 -14.73
C GLY A 13 10.16 -0.33 -13.74
N PHE A 14 10.64 0.43 -12.75
CA PHE A 14 9.84 1.02 -11.68
C PHE A 14 8.58 1.74 -12.18
N VAL A 15 8.69 2.58 -13.22
CA VAL A 15 7.56 3.33 -13.80
C VAL A 15 6.49 2.39 -14.37
N THR A 16 6.91 1.31 -15.04
CA THR A 16 5.98 0.31 -15.57
C THR A 16 5.22 -0.38 -14.45
N ARG A 17 5.91 -0.75 -13.36
CA ARG A 17 5.27 -1.34 -12.18
C ARG A 17 4.25 -0.39 -11.54
N VAL A 18 4.62 0.87 -11.34
CA VAL A 18 3.72 1.92 -10.83
C VAL A 18 2.47 2.05 -11.71
N GLY A 19 2.63 2.12 -13.03
CA GLY A 19 1.50 2.20 -13.96
C GLY A 19 0.56 1.00 -13.92
N ARG A 20 1.10 -0.21 -13.69
CA ARG A 20 0.31 -1.45 -13.57
C ARG A 20 -0.40 -1.54 -12.21
N VAL A 21 0.24 -1.09 -11.13
CA VAL A 21 -0.41 -0.97 -9.81
C VAL A 21 -1.60 -0.01 -9.87
N LEU A 22 -1.46 1.14 -10.54
CA LEU A 22 -2.57 2.08 -10.75
C LEU A 22 -3.75 1.41 -11.48
N ARG A 23 -3.47 0.50 -12.41
CA ARG A 23 -4.49 -0.28 -13.12
C ARG A 23 -5.01 -1.49 -12.34
N LEU A 24 -4.54 -1.70 -11.11
CA LEU A 24 -4.88 -2.84 -10.25
C LEU A 24 -4.57 -4.19 -10.91
N ASP A 25 -3.53 -4.25 -11.75
CA ASP A 25 -3.08 -5.49 -12.38
C ASP A 25 -2.56 -6.46 -11.30
N PRO A 26 -3.15 -7.65 -11.13
CA PRO A 26 -2.68 -8.59 -10.13
C PRO A 26 -1.25 -9.09 -10.38
N ALA A 27 -0.88 -9.29 -11.65
CA ALA A 27 0.41 -9.90 -12.00
C ALA A 27 1.60 -9.07 -11.53
N VAL A 28 1.47 -7.73 -11.49
CA VAL A 28 2.57 -6.87 -11.02
C VAL A 28 2.88 -7.10 -9.54
N PHE A 29 1.89 -7.46 -8.71
CA PHE A 29 2.13 -7.72 -7.29
C PHE A 29 2.92 -9.02 -7.10
N SER A 30 2.64 -10.07 -7.86
CA SER A 30 3.45 -11.30 -7.85
C SER A 30 4.88 -11.07 -8.36
N GLU A 31 5.07 -10.20 -9.35
CA GLU A 31 6.41 -9.80 -9.80
C GLU A 31 7.20 -9.04 -8.70
N ILE A 32 6.52 -8.14 -7.98
CA ILE A 32 7.12 -7.36 -6.87
C ILE A 32 7.46 -8.27 -5.69
N GLU A 33 6.59 -9.23 -5.40
CA GLU A 33 6.78 -10.24 -4.37
C GLU A 33 8.09 -11.02 -4.60
N ALA A 34 8.25 -11.55 -5.82
CA ALA A 34 9.40 -12.34 -6.23
C ALA A 34 10.71 -11.51 -6.36
N ASP A 35 10.61 -10.19 -6.53
CA ASP A 35 11.77 -9.31 -6.65
C ASP A 35 12.30 -8.85 -5.28
N ARG A 36 13.29 -9.59 -4.76
CA ARG A 36 14.01 -9.25 -3.52
C ARG A 36 14.61 -7.84 -3.47
N PHE A 37 14.82 -7.18 -4.62
CA PHE A 37 15.35 -5.81 -4.71
C PHE A 37 14.27 -4.73 -4.81
N ALA A 38 12.98 -5.09 -4.75
CA ALA A 38 11.88 -4.13 -4.81
C ALA A 38 11.64 -3.37 -3.49
N LEU A 39 12.23 -3.80 -2.38
CA LEU A 39 11.97 -3.19 -1.06
C LEU A 39 12.33 -1.69 -0.99
N PRO A 40 13.49 -1.22 -1.48
CA PRO A 40 13.78 0.22 -1.51
C PRO A 40 12.79 1.02 -2.35
N GLN A 41 12.29 0.43 -3.45
CA GLN A 41 11.26 1.06 -4.29
C GLN A 41 9.93 1.18 -3.53
N ALA A 42 9.53 0.12 -2.83
CA ALA A 42 8.34 0.11 -1.97
C ALA A 42 8.45 1.18 -0.86
N ALA A 43 9.60 1.28 -0.20
CA ALA A 43 9.83 2.31 0.82
C ALA A 43 9.73 3.73 0.24
N ALA A 44 10.32 3.98 -0.94
CA ALA A 44 10.20 5.28 -1.62
C ALA A 44 8.74 5.61 -1.95
N ILE A 45 7.95 4.63 -2.39
CA ILE A 45 6.51 4.81 -2.64
C ILE A 45 5.77 5.23 -1.37
N VAL A 46 6.04 4.57 -0.24
CA VAL A 46 5.42 4.89 1.04
C VAL A 46 5.84 6.26 1.56
N VAL A 47 7.09 6.67 1.37
CA VAL A 47 7.56 8.02 1.70
C VAL A 47 6.78 9.07 0.91
N VAL A 48 6.63 8.89 -0.41
CA VAL A 48 5.86 9.82 -1.25
C VAL A 48 4.38 9.81 -0.85
N ALA A 49 3.80 8.65 -0.55
CA ALA A 49 2.43 8.57 -0.05
C ALA A 49 2.25 9.33 1.28
N GLY A 50 3.19 9.19 2.22
CA GLY A 50 3.22 9.94 3.47
C GLY A 50 3.31 11.45 3.26
N PHE A 51 4.13 11.88 2.29
CA PHE A 51 4.24 13.27 1.86
C PHE A 51 2.93 13.80 1.31
N SER A 52 2.32 13.07 0.36
CA SER A 52 1.03 13.43 -0.24
C SER A 52 -0.10 13.54 0.78
N ARG A 53 -0.14 12.62 1.76
CA ARG A 53 -1.09 12.69 2.89
C ARG A 53 -0.84 13.91 3.77
N GLY A 54 0.42 14.21 4.08
CA GLY A 54 0.80 15.37 4.88
C GLY A 54 0.42 16.69 4.22
N LEU A 55 0.66 16.83 2.91
CA LEU A 55 0.28 18.01 2.13
C LEU A 55 -1.22 18.28 2.16
N LEU A 56 -2.04 17.23 2.10
CA LEU A 56 -3.50 17.34 2.15
C LEU A 56 -4.05 17.56 3.57
N GLY A 57 -3.19 17.58 4.59
CA GLY A 57 -3.62 17.70 5.99
C GLY A 57 -4.18 16.40 6.59
N LEU A 58 -3.99 15.26 5.94
CA LEU A 58 -4.35 13.91 6.44
C LEU A 58 -3.18 13.22 7.17
N GLY A 59 -2.28 14.03 7.72
CA GLY A 59 -1.06 13.61 8.38
C GLY A 59 -1.30 12.88 9.70
N PHE A 60 -0.29 12.14 10.15
CA PHE A 60 -0.28 11.57 11.50
C PHE A 60 0.10 12.65 12.54
N PRO A 61 -0.34 12.50 13.81
CA PRO A 61 0.04 13.43 14.89
C PRO A 61 1.56 13.55 15.04
N GLY A 62 2.10 14.76 15.05
CA GLY A 62 3.54 15.02 15.09
C GLY A 62 3.93 16.33 14.37
N PRO A 63 5.22 16.53 14.04
CA PRO A 63 5.72 17.77 13.43
C PRO A 63 5.37 17.85 11.94
N GLY A 64 4.10 18.06 11.62
CA GLY A 64 3.60 18.29 10.27
C GLY A 64 3.94 17.18 9.27
N LEU A 65 4.57 17.56 8.15
CA LEU A 65 4.88 16.67 7.04
C LEU A 65 5.87 15.54 7.42
N ALA A 66 6.86 15.82 8.27
CA ALA A 66 7.79 14.80 8.76
C ALA A 66 7.08 13.74 9.61
N GLY A 67 6.13 14.16 10.46
CA GLY A 67 5.27 13.26 11.22
C GLY A 67 4.41 12.37 10.31
N SER A 68 3.92 12.93 9.21
CA SER A 68 3.12 12.20 8.21
C SER A 68 3.92 11.09 7.52
N VAL A 69 5.16 11.37 7.12
CA VAL A 69 6.05 10.38 6.50
C VAL A 69 6.45 9.29 7.50
N ALA A 70 6.91 9.69 8.70
CA ALA A 70 7.30 8.73 9.73
C ALA A 70 6.13 7.84 10.15
N GLY A 71 4.96 8.43 10.39
CA GLY A 71 3.75 7.70 10.72
C GLY A 71 3.31 6.75 9.60
N GLY A 72 3.42 7.17 8.34
CA GLY A 72 3.13 6.32 7.18
C GLY A 72 4.04 5.10 7.08
N LEU A 73 5.34 5.27 7.33
CA LEU A 73 6.31 4.18 7.36
C LEU A 73 6.04 3.20 8.50
N VAL A 74 5.77 3.71 9.70
CA VAL A 74 5.42 2.87 10.85
C VAL A 74 4.12 2.11 10.58
N LEU A 75 3.09 2.81 10.08
CA LEU A 75 1.81 2.21 9.77
C LEU A 75 1.95 1.08 8.73
N TRP A 76 2.72 1.32 7.68
CA TRP A 76 3.00 0.31 6.66
C TRP A 76 3.64 -0.95 7.26
N VAL A 77 4.71 -0.80 8.04
CA VAL A 77 5.41 -1.92 8.70
C VAL A 77 4.49 -2.68 9.65
N VAL A 78 3.73 -1.98 10.50
CA VAL A 78 2.79 -2.59 11.45
C VAL A 78 1.67 -3.33 10.70
N THR A 79 1.10 -2.72 9.67
CA THR A 79 0.04 -3.32 8.86
C THR A 79 0.55 -4.55 8.13
N THR A 80 1.76 -4.51 7.55
CA THR A 80 2.42 -5.70 6.97
C THR A 80 2.54 -6.82 7.99
N ALA A 81 3.02 -6.53 9.20
CA ALA A 81 3.18 -7.56 10.23
C ALA A 81 1.84 -8.21 10.59
N LEU A 82 0.78 -7.41 10.75
CA LEU A 82 -0.57 -7.89 11.02
C LEU A 82 -1.10 -8.73 9.86
N LEU A 83 -0.96 -8.27 8.61
CA LEU A 83 -1.41 -8.99 7.42
C LEU A 83 -0.70 -10.34 7.24
N THR A 84 0.62 -10.38 7.42
CA THR A 84 1.40 -11.63 7.37
C THR A 84 0.93 -12.59 8.46
N VAL A 85 0.81 -12.12 9.71
CA VAL A 85 0.41 -12.97 10.84
C VAL A 85 -1.02 -13.50 10.67
N VAL A 86 -1.97 -12.62 10.38
CA VAL A 86 -3.39 -12.98 10.22
C VAL A 86 -3.57 -13.87 9.00
N GLY A 87 -3.00 -13.50 7.85
CA GLY A 87 -3.15 -14.25 6.60
C GLY A 87 -2.58 -15.66 6.68
N VAL A 88 -1.38 -15.83 7.24
CA VAL A 88 -0.75 -17.14 7.40
C VAL A 88 -1.48 -17.99 8.44
N ARG A 89 -1.88 -17.42 9.58
CA ARG A 89 -2.46 -18.21 10.68
C ARG A 89 -3.94 -18.52 10.53
N TRP A 90 -4.74 -17.59 10.01
CA TRP A 90 -6.21 -17.70 10.03
C TRP A 90 -6.79 -18.16 8.70
N VAL A 91 -6.06 -17.87 7.62
CA VAL A 91 -6.53 -18.09 6.25
C VAL A 91 -5.61 -19.05 5.49
N HIS A 92 -4.55 -19.54 6.15
CA HIS A 92 -3.59 -20.51 5.64
C HIS A 92 -2.94 -20.08 4.32
N GLY A 93 -2.76 -18.77 4.13
CA GLY A 93 -1.99 -18.22 3.02
C GLY A 93 -0.48 -18.47 3.18
N THR A 94 0.25 -18.34 2.08
CA THR A 94 1.71 -18.54 2.03
C THR A 94 2.39 -17.23 1.68
N THR A 95 3.02 -16.57 2.64
CA THR A 95 3.83 -15.37 2.43
C THR A 95 4.85 -15.23 3.55
N ASP A 96 5.99 -14.60 3.27
CA ASP A 96 6.86 -14.07 4.32
C ASP A 96 6.62 -12.57 4.57
N PHE A 97 7.19 -12.05 5.67
CA PHE A 97 7.04 -10.65 6.03
C PHE A 97 7.61 -9.72 4.94
N SER A 98 8.70 -10.10 4.30
CA SER A 98 9.42 -9.27 3.34
C SER A 98 8.70 -9.16 2.00
N GLU A 99 8.07 -10.26 1.55
CA GLU A 99 7.20 -10.35 0.38
C GLU A 99 5.97 -9.47 0.54
N MET A 100 5.25 -9.62 1.66
CA MET A 100 4.11 -8.77 2.01
C MET A 100 4.52 -7.29 2.15
N LEU A 101 5.70 -7.01 2.72
CA LEU A 101 6.20 -5.64 2.88
C LEU A 101 6.34 -4.94 1.52
N ARG A 102 6.99 -5.60 0.56
CA ARG A 102 7.21 -5.06 -0.80
C ARG A 102 5.89 -4.81 -1.52
N THR A 103 5.01 -5.82 -1.57
CA THR A 103 3.74 -5.74 -2.30
C THR A 103 2.81 -4.69 -1.70
N LEU A 104 2.70 -4.64 -0.37
CA LEU A 104 1.89 -3.65 0.32
C LEU A 104 2.44 -2.22 0.15
N GLY A 105 3.76 -2.06 0.13
CA GLY A 105 4.36 -0.75 -0.10
C GLY A 105 4.06 -0.21 -1.49
N PHE A 106 4.06 -1.08 -2.52
CA PHE A 106 3.60 -0.71 -3.86
C PHE A 106 2.10 -0.39 -3.91
N ALA A 107 1.27 -1.07 -3.12
CA ALA A 107 -0.17 -0.77 -3.05
C ALA A 107 -0.48 0.66 -2.55
N ALA A 108 0.49 1.39 -2.00
CA ALA A 108 0.34 2.79 -1.60
C ALA A 108 0.44 3.79 -2.77
N VAL A 109 0.80 3.36 -3.98
CA VAL A 109 0.93 4.23 -5.17
C VAL A 109 -0.30 5.13 -5.43
N PRO A 110 -1.56 4.65 -5.34
CA PRO A 110 -2.74 5.51 -5.48
C PRO A 110 -2.75 6.74 -4.56
N LEU A 111 -2.17 6.64 -3.36
CA LEU A 111 -2.14 7.75 -2.39
C LEU A 111 -1.31 8.94 -2.85
N TRP A 112 -0.46 8.79 -3.87
CA TRP A 112 0.30 9.89 -4.43
C TRP A 112 -0.61 11.01 -4.96
N PHE A 113 -1.81 10.65 -5.42
CA PHE A 113 -2.82 11.57 -5.95
C PHE A 113 -3.46 12.47 -4.88
N LEU A 114 -3.19 12.24 -3.59
CA LEU A 114 -3.62 13.17 -2.54
C LEU A 114 -2.88 14.52 -2.61
N ALA A 115 -1.63 14.54 -3.10
CA ALA A 115 -0.88 15.77 -3.27
C ALA A 115 -1.56 16.75 -4.24
N PRO A 116 -1.92 16.36 -5.49
CA PRO A 116 -2.62 17.27 -6.40
C PRO A 116 -4.00 17.71 -5.93
N ILE A 117 -4.69 16.90 -5.12
CA ILE A 117 -5.97 17.26 -4.52
C ILE A 117 -5.81 18.45 -3.56
N SER A 118 -4.66 18.60 -2.88
CA SER A 118 -4.42 19.68 -1.92
C SER A 118 -4.48 21.09 -2.53
N TRP A 119 -4.28 21.22 -3.85
CA TRP A 119 -4.36 22.50 -4.56
C TRP A 119 -5.77 22.87 -5.02
N ILE A 120 -6.76 22.00 -4.82
CA ILE A 120 -8.15 22.26 -5.22
C ILE A 120 -8.82 23.17 -4.18
N PRO A 121 -9.35 24.36 -4.53
CA PRO A 121 -9.90 25.28 -3.54
C PRO A 121 -11.17 24.79 -2.81
N SER A 122 -11.97 23.96 -3.47
CA SER A 122 -13.25 23.47 -2.94
C SER A 122 -13.06 22.31 -1.97
N THR A 123 -13.36 22.54 -0.69
CA THR A 123 -13.31 21.49 0.36
C THR A 123 -14.22 20.31 0.04
N ALA A 124 -15.43 20.55 -0.48
CA ALA A 124 -16.35 19.49 -0.86
C ALA A 124 -15.76 18.60 -1.97
N THR A 125 -15.11 19.22 -2.97
CA THR A 125 -14.44 18.50 -4.05
C THR A 125 -13.23 17.72 -3.53
N GLN A 126 -12.43 18.32 -2.64
CA GLN A 126 -11.31 17.62 -1.99
C GLN A 126 -11.78 16.36 -1.27
N GLN A 127 -12.86 16.45 -0.48
CA GLN A 127 -13.40 15.32 0.28
C GLN A 127 -13.81 14.15 -0.64
N VAL A 128 -14.55 14.44 -1.72
CA VAL A 128 -14.97 13.42 -2.69
C VAL A 128 -13.77 12.76 -3.35
N LEU A 129 -12.80 13.53 -3.84
CA LEU A 129 -11.62 12.98 -4.52
C LEU A 129 -10.73 12.19 -3.55
N THR A 130 -10.59 12.68 -2.31
CA THR A 130 -9.89 11.97 -1.25
C THR A 130 -10.52 10.62 -0.98
N PHE A 131 -11.85 10.56 -0.89
CA PHE A 131 -12.58 9.32 -0.69
C PHE A 131 -12.33 8.33 -1.84
N ILE A 132 -12.39 8.80 -3.10
CA ILE A 132 -12.10 7.97 -4.28
C ILE A 132 -10.66 7.41 -4.22
N VAL A 133 -9.67 8.25 -3.93
CA VAL A 133 -8.27 7.82 -3.81
C VAL A 133 -8.08 6.81 -2.68
N GLN A 134 -8.77 6.97 -1.55
CA GLN A 134 -8.71 6.01 -0.45
C GLN A 134 -9.34 4.67 -0.82
N VAL A 135 -10.50 4.66 -1.48
CA VAL A 135 -11.12 3.42 -1.99
C VAL A 135 -10.19 2.72 -2.98
N TRP A 136 -9.53 3.48 -3.86
CA TRP A 136 -8.56 2.94 -4.82
C TRP A 136 -7.34 2.32 -4.13
N ALA A 137 -6.76 3.00 -3.14
CA ALA A 137 -5.66 2.48 -2.33
C ALA A 137 -6.06 1.22 -1.54
N LEU A 138 -7.26 1.19 -0.97
CA LEU A 138 -7.80 0.01 -0.29
C LEU A 138 -7.95 -1.16 -1.27
N THR A 139 -8.45 -0.91 -2.47
CA THR A 139 -8.59 -1.93 -3.51
C THR A 139 -7.22 -2.46 -3.95
N ALA A 140 -6.24 -1.59 -4.14
CA ALA A 140 -4.86 -1.98 -4.41
C ALA A 140 -4.29 -2.84 -3.29
N GLY A 141 -4.56 -2.49 -2.03
CA GLY A 141 -4.17 -3.27 -0.86
C GLY A 141 -4.77 -4.68 -0.85
N VAL A 142 -6.06 -4.82 -1.17
CA VAL A 142 -6.71 -6.14 -1.30
C VAL A 142 -6.06 -6.98 -2.39
N VAL A 143 -5.79 -6.41 -3.57
CA VAL A 143 -5.12 -7.13 -4.66
C VAL A 143 -3.71 -7.54 -4.25
N ALA A 144 -2.94 -6.65 -3.61
CA ALA A 144 -1.61 -6.95 -3.11
C ALA A 144 -1.62 -8.11 -2.11
N VAL A 145 -2.51 -8.06 -1.12
CA VAL A 145 -2.66 -9.12 -0.10
C VAL A 145 -3.07 -10.44 -0.74
N ARG A 146 -3.99 -10.41 -1.71
CA ARG A 146 -4.42 -11.61 -2.45
C ARG A 146 -3.24 -12.31 -3.13
N GLN A 147 -2.41 -11.53 -3.82
CA GLN A 147 -1.25 -12.07 -4.54
C GLN A 147 -0.17 -12.53 -3.55
N ALA A 148 0.20 -11.69 -2.59
CA ALA A 148 1.23 -12.00 -1.61
C ALA A 148 0.91 -13.23 -0.75
N LEU A 149 -0.35 -13.44 -0.35
CA LEU A 149 -0.76 -14.63 0.42
C LEU A 149 -1.06 -15.85 -0.45
N ASN A 150 -1.14 -15.69 -1.78
CA ASN A 150 -1.59 -16.71 -2.71
C ASN A 150 -2.97 -17.30 -2.34
N VAL A 151 -3.98 -16.43 -2.15
CA VAL A 151 -5.35 -16.82 -1.77
C VAL A 151 -6.40 -16.26 -2.74
N ASP A 152 -7.65 -16.71 -2.63
CA ASP A 152 -8.78 -16.14 -3.35
C ASP A 152 -9.22 -14.77 -2.78
N THR A 153 -9.98 -14.00 -3.58
CA THR A 153 -10.39 -12.64 -3.23
C THR A 153 -11.21 -12.54 -1.92
N PRO A 154 -12.20 -13.41 -1.64
CA PRO A 154 -12.93 -13.39 -0.36
C PRO A 154 -12.01 -13.52 0.87
N ARG A 155 -11.06 -14.45 0.80
CA ARG A 155 -10.05 -14.65 1.84
C ARG A 155 -9.15 -13.44 2.02
N ALA A 156 -8.65 -12.86 0.92
CA ALA A 156 -7.85 -11.65 0.96
C ALA A 156 -8.61 -10.45 1.56
N LEU A 157 -9.89 -10.28 1.20
CA LEU A 157 -10.76 -9.26 1.76
C LEU A 157 -10.94 -9.41 3.27
N LEU A 158 -11.17 -10.63 3.75
CA LEU A 158 -11.29 -10.90 5.19
C LEU A 158 -10.01 -10.51 5.95
N VAL A 159 -8.85 -10.92 5.45
CA VAL A 159 -7.55 -10.58 6.05
C VAL A 159 -7.33 -9.07 6.04
N TRP A 160 -7.61 -8.41 4.92
CA TRP A 160 -7.47 -6.96 4.77
C TRP A 160 -8.34 -6.19 5.74
N LEU A 161 -9.63 -6.50 5.80
CA LEU A 161 -10.59 -5.82 6.68
C LEU A 161 -10.24 -6.04 8.15
N LEU A 162 -9.84 -7.25 8.54
CA LEU A 162 -9.44 -7.55 9.91
C LEU A 162 -8.17 -6.77 10.29
N ALA A 163 -7.13 -6.81 9.45
CA ALA A 163 -5.87 -6.11 9.73
C ALA A 163 -6.05 -4.59 9.77
N VAL A 164 -6.81 -4.00 8.84
CA VAL A 164 -7.12 -2.57 8.85
C VAL A 164 -7.91 -2.20 10.10
N SER A 165 -8.90 -2.99 10.50
CA SER A 165 -9.69 -2.74 11.72
C SER A 165 -8.83 -2.80 12.98
N LEU A 166 -7.95 -3.79 13.11
CA LEU A 166 -7.00 -3.90 14.23
C LEU A 166 -6.03 -2.73 14.26
N THR A 167 -5.55 -2.30 13.09
CA THR A 167 -4.63 -1.18 12.96
C THR A 167 -5.29 0.14 13.36
N ILE A 168 -6.53 0.39 12.90
CA ILE A 168 -7.31 1.57 13.31
C ILE A 168 -7.58 1.53 14.82
N GLY A 169 -7.99 0.38 15.36
CA GLY A 169 -8.21 0.21 16.80
C GLY A 169 -6.95 0.51 17.64
N LEU A 170 -5.78 0.03 17.19
CA LEU A 170 -4.50 0.34 17.82
C LEU A 170 -4.19 1.84 17.78
N LEU A 171 -4.39 2.50 16.63
CA LEU A 171 -4.18 3.94 16.50
C LEU A 171 -5.10 4.75 17.41
N LEU A 172 -6.37 4.36 17.52
CA LEU A 172 -7.32 5.01 18.42
C LEU A 172 -6.92 4.84 19.88
N LEU A 173 -6.53 3.63 20.30
CA LEU A 173 -6.04 3.36 21.66
C LEU A 173 -4.80 4.21 22.01
N LEU A 174 -3.85 4.34 21.09
CA LEU A 174 -2.67 5.19 21.30
C LEU A 174 -3.00 6.68 21.35
N SER A 175 -4.10 7.10 20.71
CA SER A 175 -4.54 8.50 20.69
C SER A 175 -5.27 8.91 21.98
N THR A 176 -5.89 7.97 22.71
CA THR A 176 -6.61 8.25 23.96
C THR A 176 -5.71 8.46 25.17
N HIS A 177 -4.41 8.19 25.05
CA HIS A 177 -3.41 8.35 26.12
C HIS A 177 -2.55 9.63 25.96
N ARG A 178 -3.02 10.61 25.20
CA ARG A 178 -2.42 11.95 25.04
C ARG A 178 -3.39 13.02 25.49
#